data_AF-A0A425VUY1-F1
#
_entry.id   AF-A0A425VUY1-F1
#
_cell.length_a   1.000
_cell.length_b   1.000
_cell.length_c   1.000
_cell.angle_alpha   90.00
_cell.angle_beta   90.00
_cell.angle_gamma   90.00
#
_symmetry.space_group_name_H-M   'P 1'
#
loop_
_entity.id
_entity.type
_entity.pdbx_description
1 polymer ?
#
loop_
_entity_poly.entity_id
_entity_poly.type
_entity_poly.pdbx_seq_one_letter_code
_entity_poly.pdbx_strand_id
1 'polypeptide(L)'
;MADTDFGFPTPDGRAEAPAAAGQGATLLSPSSPDPLHVQLARIMREKIRSHEWRRGSYIPSESELMARFGVSRGTVRKAIGTLVAEGLLQTRKGSGTIVADGGIALPGNAKSFSFAAALRDGGVRYVTRVLAKEVLPAPAAVAMQLQLDEGAPVLFMRRVRSVGGHPVVCQESWENLAACPGLEQADFGTESLFDAVERCSGGKVTLSHMQYASRRAGVEHGGYLGCSADDPVMVLEQRIELADATPIEWSLTWLGPNQSIVGVSMQSDGFPGPLGLDGVRTHEPAAPEDPGTRELRRRLELDALAVRRGVVELGHRYPWSSFHFGGALSMAEIVAVLFGEVMHTGRDGTPWAERDRFVVSKAHASVALYPMMLRCGLISQEDVDRGLFGPDARIFKHPQRDASRGIEISGGSLGMGLGYAAGLALAQRRKRLPGRVFCVVGDGECDEGSVWESAAFIGYKRLSNLTVIVDANGMQLDGPTAQVLDNGPINRKFTSFGFDVLEVDGHDVIQLADALRNPGDRPRAVIARTTKGKGLSFAEGNVLWHDIALTDEYYERATRELDAREEAIRDE
;
A
#
# COMPACT_ATOMS: atom_id res chain seq x y z
N MET A 1 45.49 -21.28 6.94
CA MET A 1 44.34 -21.26 6.01
C MET A 1 43.21 -20.59 6.78
N ALA A 2 43.28 -19.27 6.94
CA ALA A 2 42.73 -18.26 6.03
C ALA A 2 41.20 -18.18 6.14
N ASP A 3 40.76 -17.53 7.23
CA ASP A 3 39.44 -16.91 7.36
C ASP A 3 39.33 -15.78 6.32
N THR A 4 38.31 -15.82 5.48
CA THR A 4 37.90 -14.67 4.67
C THR A 4 36.89 -13.84 5.46
N ASP A 5 37.44 -12.80 6.09
CA ASP A 5 36.74 -11.71 6.76
C ASP A 5 36.00 -10.83 5.72
N PHE A 6 34.67 -10.87 5.73
CA PHE A 6 33.83 -9.96 4.94
C PHE A 6 33.71 -8.66 5.72
N GLY A 7 34.66 -7.74 5.50
CA GLY A 7 34.82 -6.46 6.21
C GLY A 7 33.60 -5.53 6.23
N PHE A 8 32.61 -5.87 7.04
CA PHE A 8 31.66 -4.94 7.62
C PHE A 8 32.10 -4.64 9.06
N PRO A 9 32.24 -3.37 9.47
CA PRO A 9 32.64 -3.06 10.82
C PRO A 9 31.56 -3.51 11.82
N THR A 10 31.83 -4.58 12.56
CA THR A 10 31.15 -4.91 13.81
C THR A 10 31.60 -3.93 14.90
N PRO A 11 30.67 -3.36 15.70
CA PRO A 11 31.02 -2.41 16.73
C PRO A 11 31.61 -3.14 17.95
N ASP A 12 32.94 -3.19 18.04
CA ASP A 12 33.62 -3.60 19.26
C ASP A 12 33.64 -2.47 20.30
N GLY A 13 33.15 -2.81 21.50
CA GLY A 13 33.75 -2.49 22.78
C GLY A 13 34.26 -1.07 23.05
N ARG A 14 33.44 -0.30 23.77
CA ARG A 14 33.84 0.75 24.75
C ARG A 14 35.09 1.56 24.39
N ALA A 15 34.92 2.53 23.49
CA ALA A 15 35.60 3.82 23.64
C ALA A 15 34.60 4.79 24.28
N GLU A 16 35.02 5.49 25.32
CA GLU A 16 34.22 6.50 26.02
C GLU A 16 33.59 7.46 25.01
N ALA A 17 32.26 7.58 25.06
CA ALA A 17 31.55 8.59 24.32
C ALA A 17 32.10 9.97 24.71
N PRO A 18 32.57 10.81 23.76
CA PRO A 18 32.64 12.22 24.07
C PRO A 18 31.22 12.66 24.39
N ALA A 19 31.07 13.27 25.56
CA ALA A 19 29.81 13.72 26.12
C ALA A 19 28.89 14.32 25.03
N ALA A 20 27.62 13.95 25.10
CA ALA A 20 26.55 14.56 24.32
C ALA A 20 26.72 16.09 24.29
N ALA A 21 27.15 16.62 23.14
CA ALA A 21 27.01 18.02 22.82
C ALA A 21 25.63 18.18 22.18
N GLY A 22 24.71 18.78 22.93
CA GLY A 22 23.34 19.03 22.52
C GLY A 22 23.22 19.93 21.28
N GLN A 23 22.03 19.93 20.68
CA GLN A 23 21.48 21.01 19.86
C GLN A 23 22.49 21.73 18.93
N GLY A 24 22.83 21.15 17.76
CA GLY A 24 23.88 21.73 16.91
C GLY A 24 23.81 21.51 15.39
N ALA A 25 22.71 21.03 14.80
CA ALA A 25 22.62 20.82 13.35
C ALA A 25 22.20 22.07 12.54
N THR A 26 22.12 23.25 13.18
CA THR A 26 21.55 24.48 12.60
C THR A 26 22.57 25.62 12.42
N LEU A 27 23.83 25.44 12.83
CA LEU A 27 24.82 26.52 12.87
C LEU A 27 25.96 26.31 11.86
N LEU A 28 26.32 27.38 11.15
CA LEU A 28 27.53 27.43 10.33
C LEU A 28 28.76 27.56 11.22
N SER A 29 29.83 26.83 10.92
CA SER A 29 31.08 26.90 11.68
C SER A 29 32.22 27.46 10.82
N PRO A 30 32.70 28.69 11.08
CA PRO A 30 33.85 29.25 10.38
C PRO A 30 35.17 28.50 10.61
N SER A 31 35.24 27.66 11.65
CA SER A 31 36.42 26.84 11.99
C SER A 31 36.39 25.44 11.36
N SER A 32 35.32 25.08 10.65
CA SER A 32 35.26 23.82 9.89
C SER A 32 36.21 23.86 8.68
N PRO A 33 36.83 22.74 8.30
CA PRO A 33 37.63 22.64 7.08
C PRO A 33 36.82 22.91 5.80
N ASP A 34 35.48 22.75 5.86
CA ASP A 34 34.61 23.01 4.72
C ASP A 34 34.33 24.51 4.53
N PRO A 35 34.43 25.06 3.31
CA PRO A 35 34.03 26.43 3.03
C PRO A 35 32.56 26.71 3.42
N LEU A 36 32.25 27.93 3.88
CA LEU A 36 30.90 28.31 4.35
C LEU A 36 29.77 28.04 3.33
N HIS A 37 30.04 28.14 2.03
CA HIS A 37 29.04 27.84 0.99
C HIS A 37 28.73 26.33 0.89
N VAL A 38 29.71 25.46 1.15
CA VAL A 38 29.53 24.00 1.19
C VAL A 38 28.72 23.61 2.42
N GLN A 39 29.03 24.21 3.57
CA GLN A 39 28.26 24.01 4.80
C GLN A 39 26.81 24.49 4.64
N LEU A 40 26.59 25.66 4.04
CA LEU A 40 25.25 26.18 3.78
C LEU A 40 24.48 25.30 2.79
N ALA A 41 25.11 24.85 1.70
CA ALA A 41 24.50 23.92 0.75
C ALA A 41 24.08 22.61 1.44
N ARG A 42 24.90 22.09 2.37
CA ARG A 42 24.54 20.91 3.18
C ARG A 42 23.32 21.13 4.05
N ILE A 43 23.24 22.26 4.78
CA ILE A 43 22.07 22.59 5.60
C ILE A 43 20.81 22.73 4.74
N MET A 44 20.92 23.43 3.61
CA MET A 44 19.81 23.61 2.67
C MET A 44 19.36 22.27 2.06
N ARG A 45 20.30 21.37 1.73
CA ARG A 45 20.01 20.02 1.24
C ARG A 45 19.24 19.20 2.27
N GLU A 46 19.61 19.31 3.54
CA GLU A 46 18.91 18.62 4.62
C GLU A 46 17.47 19.12 4.78
N LYS A 47 17.24 20.43 4.66
CA LYS A 47 15.89 21.01 4.69
C LYS A 47 14.99 20.55 3.54
N ILE A 48 15.58 20.29 2.37
CA ILE A 48 14.86 19.71 1.23
C ILE A 48 14.55 18.23 1.49
N ARG A 49 15.52 17.47 2.03
CA ARG A 49 15.36 16.04 2.35
C ARG A 49 14.36 15.77 3.46
N SER A 50 14.33 16.60 4.50
CA SER A 50 13.40 16.50 5.63
C SER A 50 11.99 16.99 5.29
N HIS A 51 11.74 17.45 4.06
CA HIS A 51 10.49 18.07 3.62
C HIS A 51 10.11 19.37 4.34
N GLU A 52 11.05 20.02 5.06
CA GLU A 52 10.87 21.37 5.59
C GLU A 52 10.70 22.38 4.44
N TRP A 53 11.45 22.21 3.35
CA TRP A 53 11.25 22.89 2.07
C TRP A 53 10.62 21.92 1.08
N ARG A 54 9.32 22.11 0.83
CA ARG A 54 8.52 21.21 -0.02
C ARG A 54 8.89 21.39 -1.49
N ARG A 55 8.75 20.32 -2.28
CA ARG A 55 8.91 20.41 -3.75
C ARG A 55 7.92 21.42 -4.33
N GLY A 56 8.35 22.18 -5.32
CA GLY A 56 7.56 23.26 -5.93
C GLY A 56 7.43 24.53 -5.08
N SER A 57 7.87 24.54 -3.81
CA SER A 57 7.81 25.73 -2.96
C SER A 57 9.03 26.64 -3.16
N TYR A 58 8.84 27.94 -2.94
CA TYR A 58 9.95 28.89 -2.86
C TYR A 58 10.79 28.64 -1.61
N ILE A 59 12.12 28.69 -1.78
CA ILE A 59 13.03 28.80 -0.62
C ILE A 59 13.07 30.27 -0.15
N PRO A 60 13.56 30.55 1.08
CA PRO A 60 13.79 31.92 1.51
C PRO A 60 14.68 32.70 0.52
N SER A 61 14.44 34.00 0.39
CA SER A 61 15.17 34.89 -0.50
C SER A 61 16.66 35.00 -0.15
N GLU A 62 17.50 35.44 -1.09
CA GLU A 62 18.94 35.64 -0.84
C GLU A 62 19.17 36.51 0.41
N SER A 63 18.40 37.58 0.58
CA SER A 63 18.51 38.49 1.73
C SER A 63 18.12 37.82 3.05
N GLU A 64 17.09 36.97 3.05
CA GLU A 64 16.68 36.21 4.25
C GLU A 64 17.70 35.14 4.62
N LEU A 65 18.28 34.44 3.62
CA LEU A 65 19.34 33.47 3.86
C LEU A 65 20.62 34.13 4.38
N MET A 66 20.97 35.31 3.85
CA MET A 66 22.08 36.12 4.37
C MET A 66 21.86 36.50 5.83
N ALA A 67 20.66 37.00 6.17
CA ALA A 67 20.34 37.40 7.54
C ALA A 67 20.27 36.21 8.50
N ARG A 68 19.67 35.09 8.08
CA ARG A 68 19.47 33.89 8.90
C ARG A 68 20.77 33.18 9.23
N PHE A 69 21.72 33.16 8.29
CA PHE A 69 22.96 32.40 8.44
C PHE A 69 24.21 33.29 8.58
N GLY A 70 24.07 34.61 8.57
CA GLY A 70 25.19 35.54 8.78
C GLY A 70 26.27 35.48 7.69
N VAL A 71 25.90 35.21 6.45
CA VAL A 71 26.85 35.02 5.33
C VAL A 71 26.69 36.06 4.23
N SER A 72 27.76 36.25 3.44
CA SER A 72 27.75 37.16 2.29
C SER A 72 26.79 36.67 1.19
N ARG A 73 26.27 37.61 0.37
CA ARG A 73 25.48 37.30 -0.82
C ARG A 73 26.21 36.35 -1.78
N GLY A 74 27.53 36.50 -1.93
CA GLY A 74 28.37 35.63 -2.76
C GLY A 74 28.38 34.19 -2.26
N THR A 75 28.39 33.99 -0.94
CA THR A 75 28.32 32.66 -0.31
C THR A 75 26.96 32.00 -0.55
N VAL A 76 25.87 32.75 -0.38
CA VAL A 76 24.50 32.26 -0.63
C VAL A 76 24.31 31.88 -2.10
N ARG A 77 24.75 32.74 -3.03
CA ARG A 77 24.68 32.45 -4.46
C ARG A 77 25.48 31.23 -4.87
N LYS A 78 26.66 31.04 -4.27
CA LYS A 78 27.48 29.86 -4.54
C LYS A 78 26.80 28.58 -4.02
N ALA A 79 26.20 28.62 -2.83
CA ALA A 79 25.43 27.50 -2.29
C ALA A 79 24.18 27.18 -3.12
N ILE A 80 23.41 28.21 -3.52
CA ILE A 80 22.25 28.05 -4.44
C ILE A 80 22.74 27.51 -5.78
N GLY A 81 23.82 28.03 -6.34
CA GLY A 81 24.40 27.57 -7.60
C GLY A 81 24.82 26.10 -7.55
N THR A 82 25.41 25.65 -6.44
CA THR A 82 25.70 24.24 -6.19
C THR A 82 24.42 23.40 -6.20
N LEU A 83 23.37 23.81 -5.48
CA LEU A 83 22.10 23.06 -5.43
C LEU A 83 21.31 23.11 -6.74
N VAL A 84 21.48 24.17 -7.55
CA VAL A 84 20.94 24.26 -8.92
C VAL A 84 21.69 23.31 -9.85
N ALA A 85 23.02 23.25 -9.76
CA ALA A 85 23.83 22.30 -10.50
C ALA A 85 23.52 20.84 -10.09
N GLU A 86 23.17 20.62 -8.82
CA GLU A 86 22.70 19.32 -8.30
C GLU A 86 21.26 18.99 -8.71
N GLY A 87 20.53 19.91 -9.36
CA GLY A 87 19.15 19.70 -9.77
C GLY A 87 18.12 19.73 -8.62
N LEU A 88 18.52 20.16 -7.41
CA LEU A 88 17.65 20.26 -6.23
C LEU A 88 16.89 21.59 -6.16
N LEU A 89 17.39 22.64 -6.81
CA LEU A 89 16.77 23.96 -6.90
C LEU A 89 16.67 24.43 -8.36
N GLN A 90 15.70 25.28 -8.66
CA GLN A 90 15.58 25.99 -9.93
C GLN A 90 15.45 27.49 -9.69
N THR A 91 16.25 28.30 -10.39
CA THR A 91 16.16 29.77 -10.31
C THR A 91 15.27 30.30 -11.42
N ARG A 92 14.27 31.13 -11.08
CA ARG A 92 13.43 31.84 -12.05
C ARG A 92 13.82 33.32 -12.08
N LYS A 93 14.18 33.82 -13.26
CA LYS A 93 14.63 35.22 -13.46
C LYS A 93 13.51 36.18 -13.03
N GLY A 94 13.73 36.92 -11.94
CA GLY A 94 12.78 37.89 -11.40
C GLY A 94 11.74 37.36 -10.40
N SER A 95 11.70 36.05 -10.13
CA SER A 95 10.65 35.44 -9.28
C SER A 95 11.18 34.65 -8.08
N GLY A 96 12.50 34.45 -7.97
CA GLY A 96 13.13 33.75 -6.83
C GLY A 96 13.61 32.34 -7.18
N THR A 97 13.96 31.57 -6.14
CA THR A 97 14.47 30.20 -6.26
C THR A 97 13.44 29.22 -5.70
N ILE A 98 13.10 28.19 -6.46
CA ILE A 98 12.14 27.15 -6.07
C ILE A 98 12.87 25.82 -5.86
N VAL A 99 12.33 24.96 -4.99
CA VAL A 99 12.75 23.56 -4.91
C VAL A 99 12.34 22.87 -6.20
N ALA A 100 13.30 22.26 -6.90
CA ALA A 100 13.06 21.65 -8.20
C ALA A 100 12.05 20.49 -8.09
N ASP A 101 11.15 20.40 -9.08
CA ASP A 101 10.14 19.35 -9.16
C ASP A 101 10.66 18.03 -9.78
N GLY A 102 11.94 17.97 -10.19
CA GLY A 102 12.43 16.94 -11.10
C GLY A 102 13.59 16.09 -10.59
N GLY A 103 13.27 14.92 -10.05
CA GLY A 103 14.09 13.71 -10.19
C GLY A 103 13.21 12.64 -10.84
N ILE A 104 13.75 11.82 -11.75
CA ILE A 104 13.02 10.68 -12.31
C ILE A 104 12.83 9.66 -11.18
N ALA A 105 11.58 9.33 -10.86
CA ALA A 105 11.26 8.20 -10.00
C ALA A 105 11.09 6.95 -10.88
N LEU A 106 11.93 5.94 -10.68
CA LEU A 106 11.60 4.58 -11.11
C LEU A 106 10.99 3.83 -9.94
N PRO A 107 9.75 3.35 -10.06
CA PRO A 107 9.24 2.37 -9.12
C PRO A 107 10.18 1.16 -9.11
N GLY A 108 10.62 0.69 -7.93
CA GLY A 108 11.42 -0.53 -7.78
C GLY A 108 10.69 -1.81 -8.25
N ASN A 109 9.42 -1.67 -8.66
CA ASN A 109 8.53 -2.68 -9.16
C ASN A 109 7.82 -2.26 -10.47
N ALA A 110 8.46 -1.45 -11.32
CA ALA A 110 7.84 -1.08 -12.59
C ALA A 110 7.30 -2.34 -13.29
N LYS A 111 5.96 -2.44 -13.41
CA LYS A 111 5.28 -3.50 -14.21
C LYS A 111 5.86 -3.58 -15.63
N SER A 112 6.45 -2.46 -16.03
CA SER A 112 7.21 -2.22 -17.22
C SER A 112 8.63 -2.78 -17.09
N PHE A 113 8.92 -3.89 -17.79
CA PHE A 113 10.28 -4.44 -17.99
C PHE A 113 11.25 -3.45 -18.65
N SER A 114 10.77 -2.28 -19.10
CA SER A 114 11.54 -1.22 -19.75
C SER A 114 11.50 0.08 -18.96
N PHE A 115 12.69 0.66 -18.76
CA PHE A 115 12.89 2.03 -18.25
C PHE A 115 12.05 3.08 -18.99
N ALA A 116 11.92 2.94 -20.31
CA ALA A 116 11.20 3.86 -21.17
C ALA A 116 9.69 3.86 -20.91
N ALA A 117 9.14 2.70 -20.54
CA ALA A 117 7.76 2.56 -20.15
C ALA A 117 7.53 3.09 -18.73
N ALA A 118 8.45 2.85 -17.79
CA ALA A 118 8.39 3.46 -16.45
C ALA A 118 8.35 5.01 -16.49
N LEU A 119 9.12 5.65 -17.38
CA LEU A 119 9.05 7.10 -17.59
C LEU A 119 7.69 7.59 -18.13
N ARG A 120 7.09 6.84 -19.07
CA ARG A 120 5.77 7.16 -19.62
C ARG A 120 4.68 7.04 -18.56
N ASP A 121 4.71 5.95 -17.79
CA ASP A 121 3.75 5.67 -16.71
C ASP A 121 3.82 6.76 -15.63
N GLY A 122 5.02 7.30 -15.37
CA GLY A 122 5.23 8.45 -14.49
C GLY A 122 4.89 9.82 -15.09
N GLY A 123 4.34 9.88 -16.31
CA GLY A 123 3.97 11.13 -16.99
C GLY A 123 5.14 12.00 -17.47
N VAL A 124 6.37 11.46 -17.49
CA VAL A 124 7.58 12.20 -17.86
C VAL A 124 7.77 12.16 -19.38
N ARG A 125 7.74 13.33 -20.02
CA ARG A 125 8.08 13.46 -21.46
C ARG A 125 9.58 13.36 -21.66
N TYR A 126 10.03 12.44 -22.53
CA TYR A 126 11.43 12.25 -22.89
C TYR A 126 11.62 12.12 -24.41
N VAL A 127 12.86 12.31 -24.85
CA VAL A 127 13.32 12.07 -26.23
C VAL A 127 14.38 10.97 -26.20
N THR A 128 14.28 9.99 -27.11
CA THR A 128 15.29 8.92 -27.27
C THR A 128 16.14 9.21 -28.50
N ARG A 129 17.46 9.12 -28.35
CA ARG A 129 18.42 9.14 -29.46
C ARG A 129 19.19 7.80 -29.49
N VAL A 130 19.08 7.08 -30.59
CA VAL A 130 19.90 5.89 -30.86
C VAL A 130 21.28 6.36 -31.32
N LEU A 131 22.33 6.02 -30.56
CA LEU A 131 23.71 6.36 -30.88
C LEU A 131 24.41 5.26 -31.70
N ALA A 132 24.05 4.00 -31.45
CA ALA A 132 24.57 2.85 -32.19
C ALA A 132 23.51 1.74 -32.28
N LYS A 133 23.48 1.02 -33.41
CA LYS A 133 22.68 -0.19 -33.65
C LYS A 133 23.42 -1.07 -34.67
N GLU A 134 24.05 -2.15 -34.22
CA GLU A 134 24.95 -2.97 -35.04
C GLU A 134 24.84 -4.45 -34.66
N VAL A 135 25.04 -5.36 -35.61
CA VAL A 135 25.17 -6.79 -35.32
C VAL A 135 26.64 -7.10 -35.10
N LEU A 136 26.99 -7.58 -33.91
CA LEU A 136 28.36 -7.81 -33.46
C LEU A 136 28.55 -9.25 -32.97
N PRO A 137 29.76 -9.81 -33.05
CA PRO A 137 30.07 -11.07 -32.37
C PRO A 137 30.01 -10.88 -30.85
N ALA A 138 29.31 -11.78 -30.14
CA ALA A 138 29.13 -11.69 -28.70
C ALA A 138 30.47 -11.81 -27.95
N PRO A 139 30.89 -10.78 -27.19
CA PRO A 139 32.02 -10.90 -26.27
C PRO A 139 31.76 -11.98 -25.21
N ALA A 140 32.81 -12.58 -24.64
CA ALA A 140 32.69 -13.64 -23.64
C ALA A 140 31.68 -13.35 -22.50
N ALA A 141 31.66 -12.11 -21.98
CA ALA A 141 30.72 -11.70 -20.94
C ALA A 141 29.25 -11.68 -21.42
N VAL A 142 29.01 -11.22 -22.66
CA VAL A 142 27.66 -11.19 -23.26
C VAL A 142 27.21 -12.62 -23.60
N ALA A 143 28.10 -13.43 -24.17
CA ALA A 143 27.84 -14.83 -24.49
C ALA A 143 27.45 -15.63 -23.24
N MET A 144 28.19 -15.44 -22.14
CA MET A 144 27.86 -16.06 -20.84
C MET A 144 26.48 -15.63 -20.32
N GLN A 145 26.15 -14.33 -20.38
CA GLN A 145 24.87 -13.83 -19.87
C GLN A 145 23.68 -14.26 -20.73
N LEU A 146 23.86 -14.31 -22.05
CA LEU A 146 22.83 -14.73 -23.00
C LEU A 146 22.80 -16.24 -23.25
N GLN A 147 23.68 -17.01 -22.61
CA GLN A 147 23.85 -18.46 -22.82
C GLN A 147 24.08 -18.83 -24.30
N LEU A 148 24.94 -18.06 -24.95
CA LEU A 148 25.39 -18.25 -26.33
C LEU A 148 26.84 -18.71 -26.36
N ASP A 149 27.26 -19.26 -27.50
CA ASP A 149 28.68 -19.46 -27.79
C ASP A 149 29.38 -18.11 -27.99
N GLU A 150 30.63 -18.01 -27.54
CA GLU A 150 31.45 -16.82 -27.78
C GLU A 150 31.58 -16.56 -29.29
N GLY A 151 31.33 -15.31 -29.70
CA GLY A 151 31.33 -14.92 -31.11
C GLY A 151 30.00 -15.14 -31.85
N ALA A 152 28.97 -15.70 -31.21
CA ALA A 152 27.62 -15.76 -31.77
C ALA A 152 27.09 -14.34 -32.13
N PRO A 153 26.32 -14.16 -33.21
CA PRO A 153 25.81 -12.86 -33.60
C PRO A 153 24.79 -12.34 -32.59
N VAL A 154 25.01 -11.14 -32.08
CA VAL A 154 24.07 -10.41 -31.20
C VAL A 154 23.80 -9.02 -31.78
N LEU A 155 22.59 -8.52 -31.60
CA LEU A 155 22.29 -7.11 -31.88
C LEU A 155 22.80 -6.29 -30.69
N PHE A 156 23.55 -5.23 -30.95
CA PHE A 156 23.96 -4.25 -29.96
C PHE A 156 23.24 -2.94 -30.22
N MET A 157 22.72 -2.33 -29.16
CA MET A 157 22.12 -0.99 -29.21
C MET A 157 22.62 -0.09 -28.08
N ARG A 158 22.94 1.16 -28.44
CA ARG A 158 23.22 2.23 -27.47
C ARG A 158 22.23 3.37 -27.64
N ARG A 159 21.56 3.75 -26.56
CA ARG A 159 20.49 4.76 -26.56
C ARG A 159 20.66 5.74 -25.42
N VAL A 160 20.53 7.02 -25.72
CA VAL A 160 20.47 8.09 -24.71
C VAL A 160 19.06 8.66 -24.66
N ARG A 161 18.53 8.81 -23.45
CA ARG A 161 17.24 9.44 -23.21
C ARG A 161 17.43 10.77 -22.50
N SER A 162 16.71 11.79 -22.95
CA SER A 162 16.78 13.14 -22.40
C SER A 162 15.42 13.63 -21.94
N VAL A 163 15.39 14.31 -20.79
CA VAL A 163 14.20 14.97 -20.23
C VAL A 163 14.48 16.47 -20.15
N GLY A 164 13.60 17.29 -20.74
CA GLY A 164 13.82 18.74 -20.81
C GLY A 164 15.12 19.15 -21.51
N GLY A 165 15.65 18.32 -22.42
CA GLY A 165 16.92 18.55 -23.11
C GLY A 165 18.17 18.06 -22.36
N HIS A 166 18.03 17.56 -21.13
CA HIS A 166 19.15 17.03 -20.35
C HIS A 166 19.22 15.50 -20.47
N PRO A 167 20.37 14.90 -20.83
CA PRO A 167 20.53 13.46 -20.84
C PRO A 167 20.45 12.92 -19.42
N VAL A 168 19.56 11.96 -19.21
CA VAL A 168 19.27 11.39 -17.90
C VAL A 168 19.65 9.92 -17.81
N VAL A 169 19.65 9.23 -18.95
CA VAL A 169 19.91 7.79 -19.07
C VAL A 169 20.73 7.48 -20.31
N CYS A 170 21.72 6.62 -20.15
CA CYS A 170 22.40 5.92 -21.24
C CYS A 170 22.18 4.42 -21.06
N GLN A 171 21.55 3.77 -22.03
CA GLN A 171 21.30 2.33 -22.01
C GLN A 171 22.07 1.64 -23.13
N GLU A 172 22.76 0.56 -22.78
CA GLU A 172 23.46 -0.34 -23.68
C GLU A 172 22.80 -1.71 -23.55
N SER A 173 22.40 -2.31 -24.66
CA SER A 173 21.73 -3.61 -24.66
C SER A 173 22.28 -4.52 -25.75
N TRP A 174 22.31 -5.81 -25.44
CA TRP A 174 22.69 -6.89 -26.33
C TRP A 174 21.53 -7.88 -26.43
N GLU A 175 21.05 -8.12 -27.64
CA GLU A 175 19.92 -9.01 -27.89
C GLU A 175 20.34 -10.29 -28.61
N ASN A 176 19.73 -11.40 -28.16
CA ASN A 176 19.98 -12.73 -28.68
C ASN A 176 19.27 -12.94 -30.03
N LEU A 177 20.01 -12.79 -31.14
CA LEU A 177 19.45 -12.97 -32.49
C LEU A 177 19.12 -14.42 -32.83
N ALA A 178 19.72 -15.40 -32.13
CA ALA A 178 19.34 -16.80 -32.31
C ALA A 178 17.93 -17.07 -31.75
N ALA A 179 17.61 -16.45 -30.61
CA ALA A 179 16.26 -16.52 -30.02
C ALA A 179 15.25 -15.58 -30.69
N CYS A 180 15.71 -14.45 -31.23
CA CYS A 180 14.88 -13.43 -31.86
C CYS A 180 15.33 -13.13 -33.29
N PRO A 181 15.18 -14.06 -34.24
CA PRO A 181 15.61 -13.85 -35.62
C PRO A 181 14.84 -12.69 -36.28
N GLY A 182 15.56 -11.81 -36.98
CA GLY A 182 14.98 -10.64 -37.66
C GLY A 182 14.79 -9.40 -36.78
N LEU A 183 15.20 -9.45 -35.50
CA LEU A 183 15.11 -8.32 -34.58
C LEU A 183 15.96 -7.13 -35.05
N GLU A 184 17.06 -7.39 -35.76
CA GLU A 184 17.92 -6.36 -36.35
C GLU A 184 17.20 -5.48 -37.38
N GLN A 185 16.09 -5.96 -37.95
CA GLN A 185 15.29 -5.24 -38.94
C GLN A 185 14.22 -4.32 -38.31
N ALA A 186 13.97 -4.45 -37.01
CA ALA A 186 12.96 -3.66 -36.30
C ALA A 186 13.33 -2.17 -36.18
N ASP A 187 12.34 -1.28 -36.32
CA ASP A 187 12.52 0.16 -36.10
C ASP A 187 12.19 0.53 -34.65
N PHE A 188 13.21 0.56 -33.80
CA PHE A 188 13.10 0.92 -32.39
C PHE A 188 12.87 2.43 -32.14
N GLY A 189 12.72 3.23 -33.19
CA GLY A 189 12.18 4.59 -33.08
C GLY A 189 10.66 4.60 -32.90
N THR A 190 9.96 3.57 -33.39
CA THR A 190 8.49 3.47 -33.38
C THR A 190 7.96 2.22 -32.70
N GLU A 191 8.67 1.10 -32.78
CA GLU A 191 8.32 -0.19 -32.16
C GLU A 191 9.03 -0.34 -30.82
N SER A 192 8.36 -0.94 -29.82
CA SER A 192 9.02 -1.26 -28.55
C SER A 192 9.88 -2.52 -28.68
N LEU A 193 10.93 -2.63 -27.86
CA LEU A 193 11.80 -3.79 -27.88
C LEU A 193 11.04 -5.09 -27.56
N PHE A 194 10.08 -5.04 -26.63
CA PHE A 194 9.29 -6.22 -26.26
C PHE A 194 8.35 -6.67 -27.37
N ASP A 195 7.66 -5.75 -28.03
CA ASP A 195 6.78 -6.11 -29.16
C ASP A 195 7.59 -6.76 -30.29
N ALA A 196 8.77 -6.22 -30.57
CA ALA A 196 9.67 -6.76 -31.59
C ALA A 196 10.21 -8.15 -31.19
N VAL A 197 10.58 -8.33 -29.91
CA VAL A 197 11.04 -9.61 -29.36
C VAL A 197 9.94 -10.66 -29.38
N GLU A 198 8.73 -10.36 -28.91
CA GLU A 198 7.62 -11.33 -28.89
C GLU A 198 7.22 -11.71 -30.32
N ARG A 199 7.25 -10.76 -31.25
CA ARG A 199 7.03 -11.01 -32.69
C ARG A 199 8.11 -11.90 -33.31
N CYS A 200 9.38 -11.67 -33.00
CA CYS A 200 10.51 -12.41 -33.59
C CYS A 200 10.73 -13.79 -32.96
N SER A 201 10.48 -13.94 -31.66
CA SER A 201 10.71 -15.19 -30.91
C SER A 201 9.47 -16.09 -30.86
N GLY A 202 8.26 -15.53 -31.00
CA GLY A 202 7.00 -16.24 -30.76
C GLY A 202 6.73 -16.58 -29.29
N GLY A 203 7.61 -16.17 -28.37
CA GLY A 203 7.49 -16.36 -26.92
C GLY A 203 7.06 -15.08 -26.20
N LYS A 204 6.50 -15.23 -25.01
CA LYS A 204 6.20 -14.09 -24.12
C LYS A 204 7.36 -13.81 -23.19
N VAL A 205 7.62 -12.54 -22.94
CA VAL A 205 8.58 -12.11 -21.93
C VAL A 205 7.96 -12.25 -20.55
N THR A 206 8.58 -13.02 -19.66
CA THR A 206 7.99 -13.36 -18.35
C THR A 206 8.88 -13.02 -17.17
N LEU A 207 10.19 -12.98 -17.35
CA LEU A 207 11.13 -12.85 -16.23
C LEU A 207 12.23 -11.83 -16.54
N SER A 208 12.61 -11.07 -15.52
CA SER A 208 13.70 -10.09 -15.57
C SER A 208 14.51 -10.15 -14.29
N HIS A 209 15.81 -10.42 -14.41
CA HIS A 209 16.79 -10.35 -13.33
C HIS A 209 17.45 -8.98 -13.33
N MET A 210 17.52 -8.31 -12.18
CA MET A 210 18.07 -6.96 -12.05
C MET A 210 19.10 -6.87 -10.93
N GLN A 211 20.23 -6.23 -11.20
CA GLN A 211 21.26 -5.92 -10.22
C GLN A 211 21.62 -4.43 -10.28
N TYR A 212 21.68 -3.79 -9.12
CA TYR A 212 22.03 -2.38 -8.99
C TYR A 212 23.46 -2.24 -8.48
N ALA A 213 24.22 -1.35 -9.08
CA ALA A 213 25.58 -1.00 -8.66
C ALA A 213 25.78 0.52 -8.70
N SER A 214 26.66 1.03 -7.83
CA SER A 214 27.21 2.38 -7.96
C SER A 214 28.54 2.30 -8.69
N ARG A 215 28.75 3.14 -9.70
CA ARG A 215 29.99 3.21 -10.49
C ARG A 215 30.39 4.67 -10.73
N ARG A 216 31.67 4.90 -11.08
CA ARG A 216 32.08 6.17 -11.70
C ARG A 216 31.58 6.21 -13.14
N ALA A 217 31.11 7.37 -13.61
CA ALA A 217 30.60 7.53 -14.97
C ALA A 217 31.68 7.24 -16.04
N GLY A 218 32.94 7.57 -15.77
CA GLY A 218 34.01 7.49 -16.77
C GLY A 218 33.85 8.50 -17.90
N VAL A 219 34.86 8.61 -18.75
CA VAL A 219 34.89 9.63 -19.82
C VAL A 219 33.77 9.41 -20.83
N GLU A 220 33.51 8.15 -21.18
CA GLU A 220 32.53 7.79 -22.21
C GLU A 220 31.09 8.05 -21.73
N HIS A 221 30.64 7.38 -20.64
CA HIS A 221 29.28 7.56 -20.14
C HIS A 221 29.06 8.93 -19.49
N GLY A 222 30.10 9.56 -18.93
CA GLY A 222 30.05 10.97 -18.53
C GLY A 222 29.73 11.90 -19.70
N GLY A 223 30.34 11.64 -20.87
CA GLY A 223 30.01 12.33 -22.12
C GLY A 223 28.56 12.12 -22.57
N TYR A 224 28.05 10.88 -22.49
CA TYR A 224 26.65 10.57 -22.85
C TYR A 224 25.63 11.18 -21.87
N LEU A 225 25.96 11.21 -20.58
CA LEU A 225 25.09 11.68 -19.50
C LEU A 225 25.28 13.18 -19.19
N GLY A 226 26.21 13.85 -19.87
CA GLY A 226 26.49 15.27 -19.63
C GLY A 226 26.98 15.56 -18.21
N CYS A 227 27.71 14.61 -17.60
CA CYS A 227 28.25 14.71 -16.24
C CYS A 227 29.78 14.48 -16.22
N SER A 228 30.40 14.70 -15.07
CA SER A 228 31.85 14.46 -14.91
C SER A 228 32.16 12.97 -14.97
N ALA A 229 33.35 12.62 -15.46
CA ALA A 229 33.84 11.23 -15.47
C ALA A 229 33.98 10.64 -14.05
N ASP A 230 34.19 11.50 -13.06
CA ASP A 230 34.33 11.10 -11.65
C ASP A 230 33.00 11.07 -10.89
N ASP A 231 31.90 11.52 -11.51
CA ASP A 231 30.61 11.54 -10.83
C ASP A 231 30.13 10.11 -10.54
N PRO A 232 29.61 9.86 -9.32
CA PRO A 232 28.98 8.59 -9.00
C PRO A 232 27.63 8.49 -9.71
N VAL A 233 27.46 7.41 -10.47
CA VAL A 233 26.25 7.07 -11.21
C VAL A 233 25.72 5.73 -10.76
N MET A 234 24.41 5.55 -10.83
CA MET A 234 23.78 4.25 -10.61
C MET A 234 23.75 3.49 -11.92
N VAL A 235 24.14 2.23 -11.88
CA VAL A 235 24.13 1.31 -13.02
C VAL A 235 23.22 0.15 -12.68
N LEU A 236 22.18 0.00 -13.48
CA LEU A 236 21.27 -1.14 -13.44
C LEU A 236 21.72 -2.13 -14.52
N GLU A 237 22.13 -3.32 -14.09
CA GLU A 237 22.35 -4.47 -14.95
C GLU A 237 21.06 -5.31 -14.99
N GLN A 238 20.60 -5.66 -16.17
CA GLN A 238 19.34 -6.36 -16.38
C GLN A 238 19.51 -7.51 -17.36
N ARG A 239 18.92 -8.67 -17.05
CA ARG A 239 18.77 -9.80 -17.98
C ARG A 239 17.31 -10.17 -18.12
N ILE A 240 16.84 -10.35 -19.35
CA ILE A 240 15.44 -10.65 -19.65
C ILE A 240 15.34 -12.03 -20.29
N GLU A 241 14.31 -12.78 -19.88
CA GLU A 241 14.07 -14.17 -20.30
C GLU A 241 12.62 -14.38 -20.76
N LEU A 242 12.46 -15.30 -21.72
CA LEU A 242 11.16 -15.82 -22.15
C LEU A 242 10.59 -16.81 -21.13
N ALA A 243 9.34 -17.21 -21.32
CA ALA A 243 8.62 -18.19 -20.49
C ALA A 243 9.33 -19.55 -20.33
N ASP A 244 10.18 -19.93 -21.27
CA ASP A 244 10.97 -21.17 -21.26
C ASP A 244 12.39 -20.99 -20.69
N ALA A 245 12.66 -19.83 -20.05
CA ALA A 245 13.94 -19.41 -19.53
C ALA A 245 15.04 -19.11 -20.57
N THR A 246 14.69 -18.96 -21.86
CA THR A 246 15.63 -18.53 -22.89
C THR A 246 16.02 -17.05 -22.67
N PRO A 247 17.31 -16.71 -22.50
CA PRO A 247 17.77 -15.32 -22.38
C PRO A 247 17.67 -14.59 -23.73
N ILE A 248 17.02 -13.43 -23.72
CA ILE A 248 16.77 -12.63 -24.92
C ILE A 248 17.49 -11.29 -24.93
N GLU A 249 17.73 -10.70 -23.76
CA GLU A 249 18.43 -9.42 -23.62
C GLU A 249 19.32 -9.45 -22.37
N TRP A 250 20.51 -8.86 -22.50
CA TRP A 250 21.30 -8.38 -21.38
C TRP A 250 21.60 -6.90 -21.60
N SER A 251 21.42 -6.07 -20.57
CA SER A 251 21.58 -4.62 -20.70
C SER A 251 22.16 -3.95 -19.47
N LEU A 252 22.81 -2.82 -19.71
CA LEU A 252 23.38 -1.91 -18.72
C LEU A 252 22.72 -0.53 -18.89
N THR A 253 22.02 -0.09 -17.85
CA THR A 253 21.35 1.21 -17.80
C THR A 253 22.07 2.12 -16.81
N TRP A 254 22.75 3.13 -17.34
CA TRP A 254 23.49 4.13 -16.59
C TRP A 254 22.59 5.34 -16.33
N LEU A 255 22.45 5.71 -15.05
CA LEU A 255 21.60 6.79 -14.57
C LEU A 255 22.47 7.95 -14.11
N GLY A 256 22.16 9.15 -14.62
CA GLY A 256 22.92 10.36 -14.29
C GLY A 256 22.98 10.65 -12.78
N PRO A 257 23.99 11.40 -12.32
CA PRO A 257 24.15 11.74 -10.90
C PRO A 257 22.97 12.57 -10.38
N ASN A 258 22.79 12.58 -9.05
CA ASN A 258 21.70 13.25 -8.33
C ASN A 258 20.28 12.73 -8.66
N GLN A 259 20.19 11.56 -9.28
CA GLN A 259 18.94 10.80 -9.39
C GLN A 259 18.80 9.89 -8.16
N SER A 260 18.20 10.39 -7.08
CA SER A 260 17.85 9.55 -5.91
C SER A 260 16.38 9.13 -5.96
N ILE A 261 16.13 7.84 -5.86
CA ILE A 261 14.79 7.26 -5.84
C ILE A 261 14.63 6.44 -4.55
N VAL A 262 13.61 6.77 -3.77
CA VAL A 262 13.04 5.89 -2.76
C VAL A 262 11.67 5.50 -3.29
N GLY A 263 11.55 4.28 -3.79
CA GLY A 263 10.28 3.69 -4.17
C GLY A 263 9.86 2.68 -3.11
N VAL A 264 8.57 2.66 -2.76
CA VAL A 264 7.98 1.55 -2.02
C VAL A 264 7.54 0.52 -3.06
N SER A 265 8.17 -0.66 -3.03
CA SER A 265 7.79 -1.78 -3.88
C SER A 265 6.64 -2.56 -3.22
N MET A 266 5.58 -2.84 -3.98
CA MET A 266 4.64 -3.91 -3.67
C MET A 266 4.76 -4.97 -4.75
N GLN A 267 5.04 -6.20 -4.33
CA GLN A 267 5.18 -7.35 -5.21
C GLN A 267 3.79 -7.97 -5.39
N SER A 268 3.11 -7.68 -6.50
CA SER A 268 1.99 -8.52 -6.93
C SER A 268 2.58 -9.73 -7.62
N ASP A 269 2.87 -10.79 -6.85
CA ASP A 269 3.43 -12.01 -7.39
C ASP A 269 2.53 -12.63 -8.45
N GLY A 270 2.94 -12.45 -9.70
CA GLY A 270 2.62 -13.30 -10.84
C GLY A 270 3.39 -14.61 -10.78
N PHE A 271 3.59 -15.19 -9.60
CA PHE A 271 4.03 -16.57 -9.48
C PHE A 271 2.90 -17.49 -9.96
N PRO A 272 3.17 -18.46 -10.86
CA PRO A 272 2.20 -19.49 -11.21
C PRO A 272 2.11 -20.45 -10.01
N GLY A 273 1.22 -20.13 -9.07
CA GLY A 273 0.78 -21.11 -8.08
C GLY A 273 0.11 -22.28 -8.81
N PRO A 274 0.33 -23.53 -8.38
CA PRO A 274 -0.39 -24.66 -8.95
C PRO A 274 -1.87 -24.46 -8.62
N LEU A 275 -2.72 -24.73 -9.61
CA LEU A 275 -4.17 -24.50 -9.67
C LEU A 275 -4.52 -23.18 -10.37
N GLY A 276 -5.07 -23.31 -11.59
CA GLY A 276 -5.92 -22.29 -12.16
C GLY A 276 -7.08 -22.03 -11.20
N LEU A 277 -6.98 -20.94 -10.44
CA LEU A 277 -8.00 -20.49 -9.52
C LEU A 277 -8.80 -19.38 -10.18
N ASP A 278 -9.71 -19.76 -11.07
CA ASP A 278 -10.82 -18.91 -11.49
C ASP A 278 -11.71 -18.71 -10.25
N GLY A 279 -11.74 -17.53 -9.66
CA GLY A 279 -12.53 -17.34 -8.43
C GLY A 279 -12.50 -15.98 -7.76
N VAL A 280 -11.54 -15.11 -8.07
CA VAL A 280 -11.55 -13.73 -7.57
C VAL A 280 -12.40 -12.89 -8.52
N ARG A 281 -13.61 -12.53 -8.08
CA ARG A 281 -14.45 -11.57 -8.81
C ARG A 281 -14.29 -10.19 -8.16
N THR A 282 -13.83 -9.24 -8.95
CA THR A 282 -13.94 -7.81 -8.63
C THR A 282 -15.31 -7.34 -9.10
N HIS A 283 -16.01 -6.56 -8.29
CA HIS A 283 -17.30 -5.98 -8.69
C HIS A 283 -17.11 -5.14 -9.98
N GLU A 284 -17.93 -5.38 -11.01
CA GLU A 284 -17.92 -4.57 -12.23
C GLU A 284 -18.49 -3.17 -11.94
N PRO A 285 -18.06 -2.11 -12.65
CA PRO A 285 -18.59 -0.77 -12.44
C PRO A 285 -20.12 -0.75 -12.64
N ALA A 286 -20.82 -0.18 -11.67
CA ALA A 286 -22.28 -0.21 -11.62
C ALA A 286 -22.92 0.49 -12.83
N ALA A 287 -24.00 -0.11 -13.35
CA ALA A 287 -24.93 0.56 -14.26
C ALA A 287 -25.59 1.77 -13.55
N PRO A 288 -26.23 2.70 -14.28
CA PRO A 288 -26.89 3.85 -13.67
C PRO A 288 -27.87 3.41 -12.57
N GLU A 289 -27.71 3.95 -11.35
CA GLU A 289 -28.49 3.51 -10.19
C GLU A 289 -29.99 3.83 -10.37
N ASP A 290 -30.82 2.81 -10.21
CA ASP A 290 -32.26 2.99 -10.18
C ASP A 290 -32.70 3.70 -8.88
N PRO A 291 -33.92 4.28 -8.84
CA PRO A 291 -34.39 5.00 -7.66
C PRO A 291 -34.47 4.15 -6.38
N GLY A 292 -34.74 2.85 -6.48
CA GLY A 292 -34.81 1.95 -5.33
C GLY A 292 -33.42 1.70 -4.72
N THR A 293 -32.40 1.52 -5.57
CA THR A 293 -31.01 1.39 -5.12
C THR A 293 -30.52 2.66 -4.43
N ARG A 294 -30.90 3.85 -4.91
CA ARG A 294 -30.55 5.13 -4.26
C ARG A 294 -31.18 5.28 -2.87
N GLU A 295 -32.46 4.97 -2.73
CA GLU A 295 -33.13 5.03 -1.41
C GLU A 295 -32.51 4.02 -0.43
N LEU A 296 -32.20 2.81 -0.91
CA LEU A 296 -31.51 1.80 -0.11
C LEU A 296 -30.12 2.28 0.33
N ARG A 297 -29.33 2.85 -0.59
CA ARG A 297 -28.01 3.42 -0.30
C ARG A 297 -28.11 4.48 0.79
N ARG A 298 -28.98 5.48 0.59
CA ARG A 298 -29.19 6.57 1.56
C ARG A 298 -29.55 6.03 2.95
N ARG A 299 -30.49 5.09 3.04
CA ARG A 299 -30.86 4.46 4.31
C ARG A 299 -29.67 3.78 4.98
N LEU A 300 -28.91 2.96 4.24
CA LEU A 300 -27.77 2.22 4.80
C LEU A 300 -26.58 3.13 5.16
N GLU A 301 -26.36 4.22 4.43
CA GLU A 301 -25.34 5.22 4.79
C GLU A 301 -25.70 5.97 6.07
N LEU A 302 -26.98 6.31 6.27
CA LEU A 302 -27.45 6.86 7.55
C LEU A 302 -27.30 5.87 8.70
N ASP A 303 -27.51 4.57 8.46
CA ASP A 303 -27.31 3.52 9.45
C ASP A 303 -25.82 3.39 9.82
N ALA A 304 -24.92 3.42 8.84
CA ALA A 304 -23.48 3.42 9.07
C ALA A 304 -23.02 4.68 9.83
N LEU A 305 -23.61 5.84 9.54
CA LEU A 305 -23.35 7.07 10.28
C LEU A 305 -23.82 6.97 11.73
N ALA A 306 -24.99 6.39 11.98
CA ALA A 306 -25.50 6.12 13.33
C ALA A 306 -24.58 5.17 14.11
N VAL A 307 -24.00 4.17 13.45
CA VAL A 307 -22.95 3.32 14.05
C VAL A 307 -21.76 4.16 14.51
N ARG A 308 -21.22 5.02 13.64
CA ARG A 308 -20.08 5.88 13.99
C ARG A 308 -20.41 6.82 15.15
N ARG A 309 -21.59 7.45 15.10
CA ARG A 309 -22.06 8.35 16.16
C ARG A 309 -22.16 7.64 17.50
N GLY A 310 -22.77 6.45 17.55
CA GLY A 310 -22.87 5.68 18.78
C GLY A 310 -21.51 5.21 19.32
N VAL A 311 -20.54 4.89 18.46
CA VAL A 311 -19.16 4.60 18.90
C VAL A 311 -18.51 5.83 19.54
N VAL A 312 -18.68 7.01 18.93
CA VAL A 312 -18.17 8.29 19.45
C VAL A 312 -18.81 8.65 20.78
N GLU A 313 -20.14 8.52 20.91
CA GLU A 313 -20.89 8.77 22.15
C GLU A 313 -20.48 7.82 23.29
N LEU A 314 -20.39 6.52 23.00
CA LEU A 314 -19.92 5.54 23.97
C LEU A 314 -18.49 5.83 24.41
N GLY A 315 -17.60 6.18 23.47
CA GLY A 315 -16.22 6.54 23.78
C GLY A 315 -16.11 7.80 24.65
N HIS A 316 -16.88 8.84 24.34
CA HIS A 316 -16.90 10.09 25.11
C HIS A 316 -17.41 9.90 26.54
N ARG A 317 -18.34 8.95 26.75
CA ARG A 317 -18.82 8.59 28.10
C ARG A 317 -17.72 8.04 29.01
N TYR A 318 -16.62 7.54 28.44
CA TYR A 318 -15.51 6.94 29.17
C TYR A 318 -14.16 7.58 28.77
N PRO A 319 -13.95 8.89 29.03
CA PRO A 319 -12.76 9.61 28.59
C PRO A 319 -11.47 9.15 29.29
N TRP A 320 -11.61 8.32 30.33
CA TRP A 320 -10.53 7.68 31.09
C TRP A 320 -10.13 6.31 30.54
N SER A 321 -10.86 5.77 29.56
CA SER A 321 -10.59 4.45 28.97
C SER A 321 -10.27 4.59 27.50
N SER A 322 -9.22 3.89 27.04
CA SER A 322 -8.94 3.79 25.61
C SER A 322 -10.04 3.00 24.90
N PHE A 323 -10.33 3.34 23.66
CA PHE A 323 -11.30 2.66 22.80
C PHE A 323 -10.68 2.36 21.43
N HIS A 324 -11.16 1.28 20.80
CA HIS A 324 -10.67 0.87 19.48
C HIS A 324 -11.43 1.56 18.35
N PHE A 325 -11.43 2.89 18.34
CA PHE A 325 -12.15 3.71 17.35
C PHE A 325 -11.81 3.31 15.92
N GLY A 326 -10.53 3.20 15.60
CA GLY A 326 -10.06 2.89 14.26
C GLY A 326 -10.71 1.61 13.70
N GLY A 327 -10.70 0.54 14.49
CA GLY A 327 -11.27 -0.74 14.09
C GLY A 327 -12.80 -0.81 14.15
N ALA A 328 -13.44 -0.01 15.00
CA ALA A 328 -14.90 0.07 15.11
C ALA A 328 -15.51 0.91 13.96
N LEU A 329 -14.87 2.01 13.59
CA LEU A 329 -15.34 2.90 12.53
C LEU A 329 -15.13 2.33 11.13
N SER A 330 -14.12 1.47 10.92
CA SER A 330 -13.90 0.78 9.64
C SER A 330 -15.00 -0.23 9.30
N MET A 331 -15.71 -0.77 10.30
CA MET A 331 -16.77 -1.77 10.09
C MET A 331 -18.18 -1.18 10.06
N ALA A 332 -18.34 0.14 10.09
CA ALA A 332 -19.65 0.78 10.23
C ALA A 332 -20.63 0.36 9.12
N GLU A 333 -20.19 0.37 7.85
CA GLU A 333 -21.02 -0.10 6.73
C GLU A 333 -21.29 -1.61 6.79
N ILE A 334 -20.30 -2.42 7.18
CA ILE A 334 -20.47 -3.88 7.34
C ILE A 334 -21.60 -4.17 8.35
N VAL A 335 -21.57 -3.50 9.51
CA VAL A 335 -22.59 -3.66 10.56
C VAL A 335 -23.94 -3.14 10.08
N ALA A 336 -23.98 -1.95 9.47
CA ALA A 336 -25.21 -1.36 8.95
C ALA A 336 -25.90 -2.27 7.92
N VAL A 337 -25.14 -2.77 6.93
CA VAL A 337 -25.64 -3.68 5.89
C VAL A 337 -26.12 -5.00 6.49
N LEU A 338 -25.35 -5.60 7.40
CA LEU A 338 -25.74 -6.87 8.02
C LEU A 338 -27.03 -6.74 8.82
N PHE A 339 -27.14 -5.76 9.72
CA PHE A 339 -28.31 -5.63 10.59
C PHE A 339 -29.52 -4.96 9.91
N GLY A 340 -29.28 -4.03 8.98
CA GLY A 340 -30.32 -3.22 8.35
C GLY A 340 -30.94 -3.85 7.10
N GLU A 341 -30.25 -4.80 6.46
CA GLU A 341 -30.67 -5.34 5.15
C GLU A 341 -30.47 -6.85 4.99
N VAL A 342 -29.34 -7.42 5.43
CA VAL A 342 -28.98 -8.80 5.05
C VAL A 342 -29.45 -9.85 6.04
N MET A 343 -29.31 -9.61 7.34
CA MET A 343 -29.51 -10.62 8.38
C MET A 343 -30.95 -10.71 8.85
N HIS A 344 -31.42 -11.94 9.02
CA HIS A 344 -32.57 -12.21 9.86
C HIS A 344 -32.16 -12.23 11.32
N THR A 345 -32.54 -11.21 12.11
CA THR A 345 -32.06 -11.06 13.50
C THR A 345 -32.93 -11.78 14.53
N GLY A 346 -34.09 -12.31 14.12
CA GLY A 346 -35.08 -12.90 15.03
C GLY A 346 -35.95 -11.87 15.75
N ARG A 347 -35.70 -10.57 15.53
CA ARG A 347 -36.57 -9.46 15.92
C ARG A 347 -37.45 -8.97 14.76
N ASP A 348 -37.23 -9.53 13.58
CA ASP A 348 -37.98 -9.34 12.34
C ASP A 348 -39.14 -10.36 12.18
N GLY A 349 -39.45 -11.12 13.23
CA GLY A 349 -40.45 -12.19 13.21
C GLY A 349 -39.87 -13.59 12.89
N THR A 350 -38.59 -13.67 12.54
CA THR A 350 -37.91 -14.96 12.36
C THR A 350 -37.82 -15.71 13.70
N PRO A 351 -38.15 -17.02 13.76
CA PRO A 351 -37.98 -17.79 14.98
C PRO A 351 -36.54 -17.69 15.52
N TRP A 352 -36.37 -17.51 16.82
CA TRP A 352 -35.05 -17.27 17.42
C TRP A 352 -34.03 -18.38 17.08
N ALA A 353 -34.49 -19.64 16.96
CA ALA A 353 -33.64 -20.75 16.58
C ALA A 353 -33.14 -20.67 15.12
N GLU A 354 -33.91 -20.03 14.24
CA GLU A 354 -33.72 -19.98 12.78
C GLU A 354 -33.05 -18.70 12.27
N ARG A 355 -32.93 -17.67 13.13
CA ARG A 355 -32.27 -16.40 12.80
C ARG A 355 -30.82 -16.61 12.30
N ASP A 356 -30.28 -15.63 11.59
CA ASP A 356 -28.86 -15.57 11.24
C ASP A 356 -27.99 -15.31 12.49
N ARG A 357 -26.71 -15.69 12.44
CA ARG A 357 -25.74 -15.51 13.53
C ARG A 357 -24.61 -14.61 13.07
N PHE A 358 -24.21 -13.63 13.88
CA PHE A 358 -23.04 -12.81 13.61
C PHE A 358 -21.98 -13.00 14.69
N VAL A 359 -20.76 -13.30 14.23
CA VAL A 359 -19.57 -13.46 15.06
C VAL A 359 -18.60 -12.33 14.72
N VAL A 360 -18.26 -11.51 15.72
CA VAL A 360 -17.20 -10.50 15.58
C VAL A 360 -15.92 -11.06 16.16
N SER A 361 -15.07 -11.62 15.29
CA SER A 361 -13.80 -12.21 15.69
C SER A 361 -12.80 -11.14 16.14
N LYS A 362 -12.76 -10.01 15.42
CA LYS A 362 -12.05 -8.77 15.81
C LYS A 362 -12.76 -8.01 16.94
N ALA A 363 -12.97 -8.71 18.06
CA ALA A 363 -13.93 -8.35 19.10
C ALA A 363 -13.68 -7.01 19.80
N HIS A 364 -12.46 -6.48 19.73
CA HIS A 364 -12.10 -5.16 20.25
C HIS A 364 -12.91 -4.01 19.61
N ALA A 365 -13.46 -4.25 18.42
CA ALA A 365 -14.28 -3.30 17.67
C ALA A 365 -15.80 -3.51 17.85
N SER A 366 -16.24 -4.41 18.75
CA SER A 366 -17.65 -4.79 18.90
C SER A 366 -18.57 -3.67 19.41
N VAL A 367 -18.00 -2.56 19.90
CA VAL A 367 -18.78 -1.37 20.25
C VAL A 367 -19.56 -0.81 19.04
N ALA A 368 -19.10 -1.07 17.81
CA ALA A 368 -19.81 -0.73 16.58
C ALA A 368 -21.14 -1.49 16.40
N LEU A 369 -21.33 -2.61 17.09
CA LEU A 369 -22.58 -3.38 16.99
C LEU A 369 -23.74 -2.70 17.70
N TYR A 370 -23.48 -2.05 18.82
CA TYR A 370 -24.53 -1.63 19.75
C TYR A 370 -25.56 -0.67 19.16
N PRO A 371 -25.20 0.31 18.32
CA PRO A 371 -26.20 1.17 17.68
C PRO A 371 -27.21 0.39 16.82
N MET A 372 -26.73 -0.57 16.02
CA MET A 372 -27.63 -1.40 15.20
C MET A 372 -28.35 -2.48 16.01
N MET A 373 -27.72 -3.06 17.03
CA MET A 373 -28.39 -3.98 17.94
C MET A 373 -29.54 -3.30 18.70
N LEU A 374 -29.36 -2.04 19.11
CA LEU A 374 -30.41 -1.24 19.74
C LEU A 374 -31.55 -0.99 18.76
N ARG A 375 -31.22 -0.54 17.55
CA ARG A 375 -32.19 -0.27 16.48
C ARG A 375 -33.00 -1.51 16.09
N CYS A 376 -32.36 -2.68 16.03
CA CYS A 376 -33.02 -3.95 15.73
C CYS A 376 -33.74 -4.57 16.95
N GLY A 377 -33.68 -3.96 18.14
CA GLY A 377 -34.33 -4.48 19.35
C GLY A 377 -33.67 -5.74 19.94
N LEU A 378 -32.39 -5.97 19.66
CA LEU A 378 -31.59 -7.03 20.29
C LEU A 378 -31.09 -6.63 21.67
N ILE A 379 -30.86 -5.33 21.87
CA ILE A 379 -30.61 -4.69 23.17
C ILE A 379 -31.61 -3.56 23.39
N SER A 380 -31.74 -3.11 24.64
CA SER A 380 -32.63 -2.01 25.03
C SER A 380 -31.84 -0.72 25.29
N GLN A 381 -32.54 0.42 25.32
CA GLN A 381 -31.92 1.68 25.75
C GLN A 381 -31.38 1.58 27.18
N GLU A 382 -32.07 0.84 28.06
CA GLU A 382 -31.60 0.59 29.44
C GLU A 382 -30.24 -0.14 29.45
N ASP A 383 -30.00 -1.08 28.52
CA ASP A 383 -28.71 -1.76 28.40
C ASP A 383 -27.59 -0.76 28.03
N VAL A 384 -27.87 0.21 27.15
CA VAL A 384 -26.93 1.28 26.78
C VAL A 384 -26.71 2.26 27.94
N ASP A 385 -27.79 2.63 28.65
CA ASP A 385 -27.75 3.55 29.77
C ASP A 385 -26.98 2.96 30.97
N ARG A 386 -27.05 1.65 31.20
CA ARG A 386 -26.22 0.93 32.18
C ARG A 386 -24.73 0.98 31.84
N GLY A 387 -24.39 1.17 30.56
CA GLY A 387 -23.03 1.39 30.11
C GLY A 387 -22.21 0.11 29.89
N LEU A 388 -20.91 0.30 29.61
CA LEU A 388 -19.97 -0.76 29.21
C LEU A 388 -19.11 -1.31 30.36
N PHE A 389 -19.16 -0.69 31.53
CA PHE A 389 -18.29 -0.98 32.67
C PHE A 389 -19.11 -1.04 33.96
N GLY A 390 -18.60 -1.82 34.93
CA GLY A 390 -19.22 -1.97 36.24
C GLY A 390 -20.18 -3.17 36.34
N PRO A 391 -20.69 -3.44 37.56
CA PRO A 391 -21.46 -4.66 37.85
C PRO A 391 -22.84 -4.69 37.18
N ASP A 392 -23.38 -3.52 36.83
CA ASP A 392 -24.70 -3.39 36.21
C ASP A 392 -24.69 -3.47 34.69
N ALA A 393 -23.49 -3.45 34.08
CA ALA A 393 -23.31 -3.54 32.65
C ALA A 393 -23.92 -4.86 32.10
N ARG A 394 -24.52 -4.74 30.91
CA ARG A 394 -25.11 -5.87 30.16
C ARG A 394 -24.48 -6.04 28.78
N ILE A 395 -23.84 -4.98 28.31
CA ILE A 395 -22.99 -4.92 27.13
C ILE A 395 -21.60 -4.43 27.59
N PHE A 396 -20.54 -4.76 26.86
CA PHE A 396 -19.17 -4.61 27.36
C PHE A 396 -18.22 -4.18 26.24
N LYS A 397 -17.18 -3.38 26.54
CA LYS A 397 -16.19 -2.95 25.52
C LYS A 397 -15.66 -4.11 24.69
N HIS A 398 -15.33 -5.23 25.34
CA HIS A 398 -15.16 -6.54 24.70
C HIS A 398 -16.37 -7.39 25.03
N PRO A 399 -17.06 -7.97 24.03
CA PRO A 399 -18.32 -8.65 24.26
C PRO A 399 -18.13 -9.88 25.14
N GLN A 400 -19.01 -10.03 26.12
CA GLN A 400 -19.25 -11.30 26.79
C GLN A 400 -20.41 -12.00 26.08
N ARG A 401 -20.28 -13.31 25.84
CA ARG A 401 -21.33 -14.10 25.17
C ARG A 401 -22.67 -13.97 25.90
N ASP A 402 -23.67 -13.48 25.17
CA ASP A 402 -25.07 -13.47 25.55
C ASP A 402 -25.93 -13.80 24.32
N ALA A 403 -26.18 -15.09 24.14
CA ALA A 403 -26.94 -15.61 23.01
C ALA A 403 -28.43 -15.22 23.04
N SER A 404 -28.94 -14.64 24.14
CA SER A 404 -30.31 -14.10 24.21
C SER A 404 -30.41 -12.69 23.60
N ARG A 405 -29.26 -12.02 23.45
CA ARG A 405 -29.10 -10.69 22.83
C ARG A 405 -28.45 -10.74 21.45
N GLY A 406 -28.17 -11.94 20.94
CA GLY A 406 -27.46 -12.11 19.67
C GLY A 406 -25.95 -11.91 19.76
N ILE A 407 -25.36 -11.90 20.96
CA ILE A 407 -23.91 -11.86 21.16
C ILE A 407 -23.40 -13.31 21.24
N GLU A 408 -22.91 -13.83 20.11
CA GLU A 408 -22.66 -15.26 19.95
C GLU A 408 -21.40 -15.78 20.65
N ILE A 409 -20.40 -14.93 20.86
CA ILE A 409 -19.10 -15.31 21.39
C ILE A 409 -18.62 -14.30 22.44
N SER A 410 -17.83 -14.78 23.41
CA SER A 410 -17.01 -13.92 24.27
C SER A 410 -15.72 -13.61 23.53
N GLY A 411 -15.44 -12.33 23.31
CA GLY A 411 -14.31 -11.90 22.49
C GLY A 411 -13.08 -11.46 23.29
N GLY A 412 -12.00 -11.15 22.57
CA GLY A 412 -10.77 -10.55 23.12
C GLY A 412 -9.51 -11.18 22.55
N SER A 413 -9.48 -12.52 22.48
CA SER A 413 -8.41 -13.25 21.79
C SER A 413 -8.70 -13.31 20.30
N LEU A 414 -7.85 -12.68 19.49
CA LEU A 414 -7.93 -12.73 18.03
C LEU A 414 -7.75 -14.17 17.52
N GLY A 415 -8.26 -14.46 16.33
CA GLY A 415 -8.16 -15.76 15.64
C GLY A 415 -9.20 -16.80 16.07
N MET A 416 -9.82 -16.62 17.24
CA MET A 416 -10.74 -17.62 17.82
C MET A 416 -12.17 -17.59 17.24
N GLY A 417 -12.61 -16.45 16.71
CA GLY A 417 -14.01 -16.28 16.26
C GLY A 417 -14.35 -17.08 15.00
N LEU A 418 -13.42 -17.21 14.05
CA LEU A 418 -13.70 -17.95 12.80
C LEU A 418 -13.93 -19.44 13.05
N GLY A 419 -13.14 -20.06 13.94
CA GLY A 419 -13.35 -21.46 14.34
C GLY A 419 -14.69 -21.66 15.06
N TYR A 420 -15.09 -20.71 15.91
CA TYR A 420 -16.40 -20.73 16.57
C TYR A 420 -17.54 -20.63 15.55
N ALA A 421 -17.42 -19.71 14.58
CA ALA A 421 -18.38 -19.53 13.50
C ALA A 421 -18.51 -20.80 12.64
N ALA A 422 -17.40 -21.50 12.35
CA ALA A 422 -17.42 -22.79 11.66
C ALA A 422 -18.20 -23.85 12.44
N GLY A 423 -18.02 -23.90 13.77
CA GLY A 423 -18.78 -24.77 14.66
C GLY A 423 -20.28 -24.48 14.64
N LEU A 424 -20.67 -23.20 14.71
CA LEU A 424 -22.06 -22.77 14.59
C LEU A 424 -22.66 -23.16 13.24
N ALA A 425 -21.96 -22.89 12.14
CA ALA A 425 -22.44 -23.19 10.79
C ALA A 425 -22.65 -24.70 10.59
N LEU A 426 -21.71 -25.52 11.06
CA LEU A 426 -21.83 -26.98 11.03
C LEU A 426 -23.00 -27.47 11.88
N ALA A 427 -23.21 -26.88 13.06
CA ALA A 427 -24.32 -27.23 13.94
C ALA A 427 -25.68 -26.88 13.32
N GLN A 428 -25.83 -25.68 12.74
CA GLN A 428 -27.04 -25.26 12.03
C GLN A 428 -27.36 -26.21 10.88
N ARG A 429 -26.36 -26.55 10.05
CA ARG A 429 -26.53 -27.50 8.94
C ARG A 429 -26.98 -28.88 9.41
N ARG A 430 -26.39 -29.41 10.50
CA ARG A 430 -26.79 -30.71 11.08
C ARG A 430 -28.22 -30.70 11.62
N LYS A 431 -28.65 -29.56 12.17
CA LYS A 431 -30.02 -29.35 12.66
C LYS A 431 -31.01 -28.98 11.56
N ARG A 432 -30.54 -28.82 10.32
CA ARG A 432 -31.33 -28.35 9.16
C ARG A 432 -32.02 -27.00 9.44
N LEU A 433 -31.34 -26.13 10.18
CA LEU A 433 -31.80 -24.76 10.41
C LEU A 433 -31.43 -23.89 9.20
N PRO A 434 -32.32 -22.99 8.76
CA PRO A 434 -32.11 -22.17 7.56
C PRO A 434 -31.12 -21.01 7.79
N GLY A 435 -30.86 -20.64 9.05
CA GLY A 435 -30.00 -19.53 9.42
C GLY A 435 -28.56 -19.67 8.92
N ARG A 436 -28.02 -18.53 8.47
CA ARG A 436 -26.62 -18.36 8.05
C ARG A 436 -25.76 -17.91 9.23
N VAL A 437 -24.46 -18.03 9.05
CA VAL A 437 -23.45 -17.50 9.97
C VAL A 437 -22.60 -16.48 9.20
N PHE A 438 -22.42 -15.32 9.79
CA PHE A 438 -21.50 -14.30 9.33
C PHE A 438 -20.37 -14.18 10.36
N CYS A 439 -19.13 -14.09 9.91
CA CYS A 439 -17.98 -13.86 10.77
C CYS A 439 -17.14 -12.72 10.21
N VAL A 440 -16.98 -11.63 10.97
CA VAL A 440 -16.04 -10.57 10.61
C VAL A 440 -14.70 -10.79 11.30
N VAL A 441 -13.63 -10.79 10.51
CA VAL A 441 -12.24 -10.86 10.95
C VAL A 441 -11.50 -9.59 10.52
N GLY A 442 -10.47 -9.19 11.27
CA GLY A 442 -9.52 -8.18 10.79
C GLY A 442 -8.52 -8.78 9.80
N ASP A 443 -8.02 -7.98 8.86
CA ASP A 443 -6.84 -8.36 8.06
C ASP A 443 -5.62 -8.62 8.93
N GLY A 444 -5.40 -7.81 9.96
CA GLY A 444 -4.35 -8.05 10.93
C GLY A 444 -4.58 -9.23 11.87
N GLU A 445 -5.83 -9.67 12.02
CA GLU A 445 -6.17 -10.90 12.75
C GLU A 445 -5.85 -12.15 11.91
N CYS A 446 -5.78 -12.02 10.59
CA CYS A 446 -5.40 -13.11 9.70
C CYS A 446 -3.91 -13.50 9.82
N ASP A 447 -3.12 -12.83 10.66
CA ASP A 447 -1.81 -13.28 11.10
C ASP A 447 -1.90 -14.57 11.93
N GLU A 448 -3.01 -14.77 12.63
CA GLU A 448 -3.23 -15.93 13.48
C GLU A 448 -3.40 -17.21 12.65
N GLY A 449 -2.58 -18.22 12.92
CA GLY A 449 -2.66 -19.52 12.25
C GLY A 449 -4.02 -20.21 12.40
N SER A 450 -4.70 -19.96 13.53
CA SER A 450 -6.04 -20.48 13.83
C SER A 450 -7.12 -20.02 12.83
N VAL A 451 -6.96 -18.85 12.21
CA VAL A 451 -7.83 -18.37 11.12
C VAL A 451 -7.72 -19.30 9.92
N TRP A 452 -6.50 -19.68 9.55
CA TRP A 452 -6.24 -20.53 8.38
C TRP A 452 -6.58 -21.99 8.60
N GLU A 453 -6.36 -22.52 9.81
CA GLU A 453 -6.89 -23.85 10.20
C GLU A 453 -8.41 -23.89 10.08
N SER A 454 -9.09 -22.83 10.54
CA SER A 454 -10.54 -22.70 10.44
C SER A 454 -10.99 -22.58 8.99
N ALA A 455 -10.32 -21.77 8.17
CA ALA A 455 -10.60 -21.64 6.74
C ALA A 455 -10.47 -22.99 6.00
N ALA A 456 -9.40 -23.74 6.27
CA ALA A 456 -9.21 -25.08 5.71
C ALA A 456 -10.38 -26.02 6.06
N PHE A 457 -10.80 -26.02 7.32
CA PHE A 457 -11.94 -26.82 7.77
C PHE A 457 -13.25 -26.41 7.10
N ILE A 458 -13.53 -25.11 7.02
CA ILE A 458 -14.73 -24.54 6.42
C ILE A 458 -14.85 -24.96 4.95
N GLY A 459 -13.76 -24.81 4.20
CA GLY A 459 -13.64 -25.22 2.81
C GLY A 459 -13.84 -26.72 2.60
N TYR A 460 -13.09 -27.54 3.34
CA TYR A 460 -13.23 -29.01 3.32
C TYR A 460 -14.66 -29.47 3.60
N LYS A 461 -15.32 -28.84 4.59
CA LYS A 461 -16.71 -29.16 4.96
C LYS A 461 -17.75 -28.50 4.07
N ARG A 462 -17.36 -27.67 3.11
CA ARG A 462 -18.26 -26.89 2.22
C ARG A 462 -19.38 -26.22 3.01
N LEU A 463 -19.04 -25.43 4.02
CA LEU A 463 -20.03 -24.74 4.86
C LEU A 463 -20.59 -23.52 4.12
N SER A 464 -21.41 -23.74 3.09
CA SER A 464 -22.03 -22.68 2.28
C SER A 464 -22.93 -21.72 3.06
N ASN A 465 -23.39 -22.12 4.24
CA ASN A 465 -24.14 -21.26 5.16
C ASN A 465 -23.23 -20.36 6.03
N LEU A 466 -21.91 -20.32 5.80
CA LEU A 466 -20.97 -19.44 6.47
C LEU A 466 -20.36 -18.45 5.47
N THR A 467 -20.45 -17.16 5.79
CA THR A 467 -19.75 -16.08 5.09
C THR A 467 -18.73 -15.43 6.01
N VAL A 468 -17.49 -15.34 5.55
CA VAL A 468 -16.40 -14.62 6.22
C VAL A 468 -16.28 -13.24 5.60
N ILE A 469 -16.16 -12.21 6.42
CA ILE A 469 -15.94 -10.84 6.00
C ILE A 469 -14.59 -10.42 6.55
N VAL A 470 -13.65 -10.08 5.68
CA VAL A 470 -12.35 -9.53 6.08
C VAL A 470 -12.48 -8.01 6.02
N ASP A 471 -12.43 -7.36 7.18
CA ASP A 471 -12.25 -5.90 7.29
C ASP A 471 -10.78 -5.58 6.99
N ALA A 472 -10.48 -5.35 5.71
CA ALA A 472 -9.15 -5.13 5.19
C ALA A 472 -8.78 -3.64 5.19
N ASN A 473 -8.56 -3.10 6.39
CA ASN A 473 -8.27 -1.68 6.62
C ASN A 473 -6.78 -1.32 6.57
N GLY A 474 -5.89 -2.30 6.38
CA GLY A 474 -4.46 -2.14 6.16
C GLY A 474 -3.62 -1.86 7.41
N MET A 475 -4.20 -1.95 8.62
CA MET A 475 -3.56 -1.41 9.83
C MET A 475 -3.81 -2.29 11.08
N GLN A 476 -2.74 -2.59 11.81
CA GLN A 476 -2.71 -3.28 13.11
C GLN A 476 -2.43 -2.32 14.28
N LEU A 477 -2.09 -2.87 15.45
CA LEU A 477 -1.65 -2.12 16.64
C LEU A 477 -0.30 -1.41 16.37
N ASP A 478 0.68 -2.14 15.83
CA ASP A 478 2.06 -1.64 15.68
C ASP A 478 2.33 -0.89 14.37
N GLY A 479 1.32 -0.76 13.49
CA GLY A 479 1.44 -0.03 12.24
C GLY A 479 0.68 -0.64 11.07
N PRO A 480 1.06 -0.30 9.82
CA PRO A 480 0.51 -0.91 8.63
C PRO A 480 0.74 -2.42 8.61
N THR A 481 -0.26 -3.21 8.24
CA THR A 481 -0.16 -4.68 8.17
C THR A 481 1.01 -5.12 7.30
N ALA A 482 1.19 -4.50 6.14
CA ALA A 482 2.30 -4.77 5.22
C ALA A 482 3.70 -4.52 5.80
N GLN A 483 3.83 -3.76 6.90
CA GLN A 483 5.11 -3.51 7.58
C GLN A 483 5.32 -4.38 8.81
N VAL A 484 4.23 -4.82 9.46
CA VAL A 484 4.29 -5.69 10.65
C VAL A 484 4.39 -7.16 10.22
N LEU A 485 3.41 -7.64 9.46
CA LEU A 485 3.42 -8.94 8.80
C LEU A 485 2.63 -8.86 7.49
N ASP A 486 3.33 -8.84 6.37
CA ASP A 486 2.68 -8.85 5.06
C ASP A 486 2.02 -10.21 4.81
N ASN A 487 0.70 -10.24 4.99
CA ASN A 487 -0.12 -11.41 4.75
C ASN A 487 -0.35 -11.70 3.26
N GLY A 488 0.18 -10.88 2.36
CA GLY A 488 0.00 -10.99 0.92
C GLY A 488 -1.48 -10.90 0.50
N PRO A 489 -1.84 -11.47 -0.67
CA PRO A 489 -3.22 -11.42 -1.17
C PRO A 489 -4.15 -12.36 -0.38
N ILE A 490 -4.81 -11.83 0.65
CA ILE A 490 -5.79 -12.55 1.49
C ILE A 490 -6.90 -13.21 0.65
N ASN A 491 -7.36 -12.54 -0.42
CA ASN A 491 -8.34 -13.11 -1.37
C ASN A 491 -7.87 -14.45 -1.95
N ARG A 492 -6.61 -14.55 -2.40
CA ARG A 492 -6.03 -15.79 -2.95
C ARG A 492 -5.89 -16.87 -1.89
N LYS A 493 -5.53 -16.50 -0.65
CA LYS A 493 -5.47 -17.46 0.47
C LYS A 493 -6.83 -18.12 0.71
N PHE A 494 -7.90 -17.36 0.87
CA PHE A 494 -9.25 -17.92 1.00
C PHE A 494 -9.68 -18.73 -0.23
N THR A 495 -9.35 -18.27 -1.44
CA THR A 495 -9.61 -19.01 -2.68
C THR A 495 -8.94 -20.39 -2.65
N SER A 496 -7.69 -20.46 -2.19
CA SER A 496 -6.93 -21.72 -2.07
C SER A 496 -7.54 -22.70 -1.05
N PHE A 497 -8.23 -22.19 -0.02
CA PHE A 497 -9.00 -22.99 0.93
C PHE A 497 -10.41 -23.35 0.41
N GLY A 498 -10.74 -22.97 -0.83
CA GLY A 498 -11.95 -23.40 -1.50
C GLY A 498 -13.17 -22.50 -1.29
N PHE A 499 -12.97 -21.25 -0.89
CA PHE A 499 -14.04 -20.25 -0.80
C PHE A 499 -14.41 -19.68 -2.18
N ASP A 500 -15.66 -19.24 -2.33
CA ASP A 500 -16.04 -18.24 -3.33
C ASP A 500 -15.64 -16.86 -2.81
N VAL A 501 -14.81 -16.11 -3.53
CA VAL A 501 -14.20 -14.88 -3.02
C VAL A 501 -14.66 -13.67 -3.81
N LEU A 502 -15.18 -12.67 -3.10
CA LEU A 502 -15.55 -11.37 -3.65
C LEU A 502 -14.70 -10.28 -3.00
N GLU A 503 -14.21 -9.34 -3.80
CA GLU A 503 -13.51 -8.15 -3.32
C GLU A 503 -14.36 -6.92 -3.65
N VAL A 504 -14.63 -6.10 -2.63
CA VAL A 504 -15.54 -4.95 -2.70
C VAL A 504 -14.93 -3.73 -2.01
N ASP A 505 -15.41 -2.54 -2.39
CA ASP A 505 -15.25 -1.36 -1.53
C ASP A 505 -16.07 -1.58 -0.25
N GLY A 506 -15.38 -1.67 0.88
CA GLY A 506 -16.00 -1.88 2.19
C GLY A 506 -16.76 -0.67 2.73
N HIS A 507 -16.74 0.46 2.02
CA HIS A 507 -17.54 1.64 2.32
C HIS A 507 -18.66 1.90 1.29
N ASP A 508 -18.77 1.05 0.26
CA ASP A 508 -19.93 1.04 -0.61
C ASP A 508 -20.99 0.06 -0.08
N VAL A 509 -22.02 0.63 0.53
CA VAL A 509 -23.11 -0.15 1.16
C VAL A 509 -23.86 -1.04 0.17
N ILE A 510 -23.92 -0.68 -1.13
CA ILE A 510 -24.60 -1.49 -2.14
C ILE A 510 -23.74 -2.68 -2.55
N GLN A 511 -22.44 -2.46 -2.81
CA GLN A 511 -21.52 -3.56 -3.11
C GLN A 511 -21.45 -4.57 -1.95
N LEU A 512 -21.42 -4.09 -0.71
CA LEU A 512 -21.50 -4.94 0.47
C LEU A 512 -22.82 -5.71 0.54
N ALA A 513 -23.96 -5.04 0.34
CA ALA A 513 -25.27 -5.70 0.37
C ALA A 513 -25.35 -6.81 -0.68
N ASP A 514 -24.94 -6.53 -1.91
CA ASP A 514 -24.98 -7.50 -3.02
C ASP A 514 -24.03 -8.68 -2.78
N ALA A 515 -22.83 -8.43 -2.25
CA ALA A 515 -21.87 -9.50 -1.92
C ALA A 515 -22.37 -10.42 -0.79
N LEU A 516 -23.15 -9.88 0.15
CA LEU A 516 -23.59 -10.58 1.37
C LEU A 516 -25.00 -11.20 1.26
N ARG A 517 -25.86 -10.72 0.35
CA ARG A 517 -27.27 -11.14 0.27
C ARG A 517 -27.44 -12.61 -0.10
N ASN A 518 -26.71 -13.08 -1.12
CA ASN A 518 -26.96 -14.39 -1.72
C ASN A 518 -25.91 -15.44 -1.28
N PRO A 519 -26.29 -16.47 -0.50
CA PRO A 519 -25.40 -17.60 -0.25
C PRO A 519 -25.20 -18.41 -1.54
N GLY A 520 -23.95 -18.73 -1.87
CA GLY A 520 -23.61 -19.64 -2.97
C GLY A 520 -23.53 -21.10 -2.52
N ASP A 521 -23.08 -21.99 -3.40
CA ASP A 521 -22.87 -23.42 -3.07
C ASP A 521 -21.58 -23.70 -2.28
N ARG A 522 -20.75 -22.68 -2.09
CA ARG A 522 -19.45 -22.72 -1.41
C ARG A 522 -19.47 -21.72 -0.24
N PRO A 523 -18.64 -21.93 0.80
CA PRO A 523 -18.42 -20.88 1.79
C PRO A 523 -17.91 -19.62 1.08
N ARG A 524 -18.37 -18.45 1.50
CA ARG A 524 -17.99 -17.18 0.87
C ARG A 524 -17.01 -16.42 1.74
N ALA A 525 -16.02 -15.79 1.11
CA ALA A 525 -15.18 -14.77 1.74
C ALA A 525 -15.37 -13.44 0.99
N VAL A 526 -15.79 -12.40 1.71
CA VAL A 526 -15.88 -11.04 1.20
C VAL A 526 -14.70 -10.26 1.76
N ILE A 527 -13.79 -9.85 0.89
CA ILE A 527 -12.67 -8.98 1.22
C ILE A 527 -13.15 -7.54 1.08
N ALA A 528 -13.56 -6.94 2.19
CA ALA A 528 -14.05 -5.57 2.24
C ALA A 528 -12.86 -4.62 2.43
N ARG A 529 -12.50 -3.86 1.38
CA ARG A 529 -11.43 -2.86 1.43
C ARG A 529 -11.93 -1.64 2.17
N THR A 530 -11.42 -1.42 3.37
CA THR A 530 -11.89 -0.37 4.29
C THR A 530 -10.74 0.58 4.64
N THR A 531 -11.05 1.66 5.34
CA THR A 531 -10.10 2.60 5.93
C THR A 531 -10.25 2.55 7.45
N LYS A 532 -9.15 2.31 8.16
CA LYS A 532 -9.17 2.33 9.64
C LYS A 532 -9.53 3.73 10.10
N GLY A 533 -10.52 3.87 10.98
CA GLY A 533 -11.00 5.17 11.45
C GLY A 533 -11.93 5.91 10.48
N LYS A 534 -12.48 5.22 9.46
CA LYS A 534 -13.33 5.84 8.43
C LYS A 534 -14.37 6.79 8.99
N GLY A 535 -14.53 7.95 8.38
CA GLY A 535 -15.55 8.94 8.69
C GLY A 535 -15.12 10.01 9.69
N LEU A 536 -13.94 9.88 10.31
CA LEU A 536 -13.35 10.90 11.17
C LEU A 536 -11.97 11.26 10.65
N SER A 537 -11.80 12.48 10.15
CA SER A 537 -10.60 12.93 9.43
C SER A 537 -9.30 12.82 10.24
N PHE A 538 -9.38 12.89 11.57
CA PHE A 538 -8.23 12.74 12.46
C PHE A 538 -7.85 11.29 12.75
N ALA A 539 -8.77 10.34 12.52
CA ALA A 539 -8.60 8.91 12.80
C ALA A 539 -8.32 8.09 11.54
N GLU A 540 -8.74 8.56 10.36
CA GLU A 540 -8.54 7.86 9.09
C GLU A 540 -7.05 7.56 8.83
N GLY A 541 -6.73 6.27 8.67
CA GLY A 541 -5.37 5.79 8.38
C GLY A 541 -4.36 6.00 9.52
N ASN A 542 -4.80 6.37 10.72
CA ASN A 542 -3.92 6.74 11.82
C ASN A 542 -3.82 5.62 12.87
N VAL A 543 -2.62 5.07 13.05
CA VAL A 543 -2.35 3.97 14.00
C VAL A 543 -2.70 4.33 15.44
N LEU A 544 -2.55 5.60 15.83
CA LEU A 544 -2.84 6.06 17.19
C LEU A 544 -4.30 5.81 17.58
N TRP A 545 -5.21 5.82 16.62
CA TRP A 545 -6.63 5.56 16.84
C TRP A 545 -6.98 4.07 16.92
N HIS A 546 -5.99 3.19 16.93
CA HIS A 546 -6.22 1.78 17.24
C HIS A 546 -6.64 1.57 18.70
N ASP A 547 -6.06 2.27 19.67
CA ASP A 547 -6.46 2.23 21.08
C ASP A 547 -6.12 3.55 21.77
N ILE A 548 -7.09 4.45 21.85
CA ILE A 548 -6.93 5.79 22.45
C ILE A 548 -8.22 6.24 23.13
N ALA A 549 -8.10 7.05 24.18
CA ALA A 549 -9.25 7.69 24.81
C ALA A 549 -9.70 8.93 24.01
N LEU A 550 -11.01 9.15 23.92
CA LEU A 550 -11.56 10.31 23.23
C LEU A 550 -11.65 11.51 24.17
N THR A 551 -10.88 12.56 23.89
CA THR A 551 -10.97 13.84 24.61
C THR A 551 -12.17 14.66 24.14
N ASP A 552 -12.60 15.64 24.94
CA ASP A 552 -13.67 16.57 24.57
C ASP A 552 -13.41 17.29 23.23
N GLU A 553 -12.17 17.71 22.96
CA GLU A 553 -11.80 18.36 21.70
C GLU A 553 -12.09 17.47 20.47
N TYR A 554 -11.61 16.21 20.52
CA TYR A 554 -11.88 15.23 19.47
C TYR A 554 -13.35 14.82 19.40
N TYR A 555 -14.08 14.80 20.52
CA TYR A 555 -15.52 14.55 20.52
C TYR A 555 -16.28 15.67 19.79
N GLU A 556 -16.04 16.94 20.12
CA GLU A 556 -16.66 18.08 19.45
C GLU A 556 -16.34 18.10 17.95
N ARG A 557 -15.08 17.79 17.60
CA ARG A 557 -14.68 17.66 16.20
C ARG A 557 -15.41 16.52 15.50
N ALA A 558 -15.48 15.34 16.12
CA ALA A 558 -16.18 14.19 15.56
C ALA A 558 -17.66 14.49 15.33
N THR A 559 -18.34 15.09 16.30
CA THR A 559 -19.76 15.47 16.18
C THR A 559 -19.98 16.41 15.00
N ARG A 560 -19.16 17.46 14.83
CA ARG A 560 -19.26 18.35 13.67
C ARG A 560 -19.07 17.64 12.33
N GLU A 561 -18.08 16.75 12.23
CA GLU A 561 -17.80 16.00 11.00
C GLU A 561 -18.95 15.03 10.67
N LEU A 562 -19.53 14.37 11.68
CA LEU A 562 -20.67 13.47 11.51
C LEU A 562 -21.96 14.22 11.15
N ASP A 563 -22.24 15.35 11.78
CA ASP A 563 -23.42 16.19 11.46
C ASP A 563 -23.35 16.70 10.01
N ALA A 564 -22.19 17.20 9.59
CA ALA A 564 -21.98 17.62 8.20
C ALA A 564 -22.17 16.48 7.19
N ARG A 565 -21.76 15.25 7.53
CA ARG A 565 -22.01 14.08 6.66
C ARG A 565 -23.48 13.69 6.65
N GLU A 566 -24.19 13.81 7.77
CA GLU A 566 -25.62 13.55 7.85
C GLU A 566 -26.43 14.47 6.93
N GLU A 567 -26.11 15.77 6.94
CA GLU A 567 -26.72 16.77 6.06
C GLU A 567 -26.46 16.42 4.59
N ALA A 568 -25.21 16.10 4.23
CA ALA A 568 -24.86 15.71 2.85
C ALA A 568 -25.66 14.49 2.36
N ILE A 569 -25.78 13.43 3.17
CA ILE A 569 -26.57 12.24 2.80
C ILE A 569 -28.07 12.56 2.68
N ARG A 570 -28.56 13.56 3.41
CA ARG A 570 -29.98 13.96 3.35
C ARG A 570 -30.31 14.81 2.13
N ASP A 571 -29.34 15.55 1.63
CA ASP A 571 -29.48 16.42 0.46
C ASP A 571 -29.22 15.70 -0.88
N GLU A 572 -28.54 14.54 -0.83
CA GLU A 572 -28.43 13.55 -1.92
C GLU A 572 -29.76 12.80 -2.17
#